data_AF-B0XAT1-F1
#
_entry.id   AF-B0XAT1-F1
#
_cell.length_a   1.000
_cell.length_b   1.000
_cell.length_c   1.000
_cell.angle_alpha   90.00
_cell.angle_beta   90.00
_cell.angle_gamma   90.00
#
_symmetry.space_group_name_H-M   'P 1'
#
loop_
_entity.id
_entity.type
_entity.pdbx_description
1 polymer ?
#
loop_
_entity_poly.entity_id
_entity_poly.type
_entity_poly.pdbx_seq_one_letter_code
_entity_poly.pdbx_strand_id
1 'polypeptide(L)'
;MLHPQTIIAGWRASTQAARLVLIAVAQDNSKDAEKFMEEFDEARGFGPSKMHQSKRIENAKILIANTPMDTVKFKDKIKDKVTTRTNPVRLGRCNQIWQVMIGEDTLLRFESSLRRICTVVIRGTTQQITDEADRSLHDALCMLAATVKEVRIVYGGGCPKTLMACAVFKLAAETTGKKSMAIGIVR
;
A
#
# COMPACT_ATOMS: atom_id res chain seq x y z
N MET A 1 1.22 -36.30 27.83
CA MET A 1 0.39 -35.55 26.86
C MET A 1 -0.05 -34.21 27.44
N LEU A 2 -0.11 -33.16 26.59
CA LEU A 2 -0.95 -31.98 26.81
C LEU A 2 -2.36 -32.29 26.30
N HIS A 3 -3.38 -31.71 26.93
CA HIS A 3 -4.76 -31.80 26.47
C HIS A 3 -5.01 -30.73 25.37
N PRO A 4 -5.77 -31.00 24.29
CA PRO A 4 -6.00 -30.02 23.22
C PRO A 4 -6.54 -28.67 23.71
N GLN A 5 -7.48 -28.69 24.68
CA GLN A 5 -8.02 -27.48 25.32
C GLN A 5 -6.91 -26.60 25.95
N THR A 6 -5.85 -27.22 26.48
CA THR A 6 -4.71 -26.51 27.10
C THR A 6 -3.85 -25.83 26.04
N ILE A 7 -3.67 -26.45 24.87
CA ILE A 7 -2.94 -25.88 23.74
C ILE A 7 -3.71 -24.68 23.17
N ILE A 8 -5.01 -24.84 22.94
CA ILE A 8 -5.88 -23.75 22.45
C ILE A 8 -5.92 -22.58 23.45
N ALA A 9 -6.01 -22.85 24.75
CA ALA A 9 -5.97 -21.82 25.78
C ALA A 9 -4.62 -21.11 25.85
N GLY A 10 -3.50 -21.84 25.75
CA GLY A 10 -2.16 -21.28 25.72
C GLY A 10 -1.95 -20.37 24.50
N TRP A 11 -2.31 -20.85 23.31
CA TRP A 11 -2.21 -20.07 22.07
C TRP A 11 -3.03 -18.77 22.14
N ARG A 12 -4.29 -18.84 22.59
CA ARG A 12 -5.14 -17.64 22.76
C ARG A 12 -4.51 -16.62 23.73
N ALA A 13 -3.92 -17.09 24.83
CA ALA A 13 -3.24 -16.22 25.80
C ALA A 13 -1.98 -15.57 25.18
N SER A 14 -1.15 -16.33 24.46
CA SER A 14 0.00 -15.80 23.72
C SER A 14 -0.41 -14.72 22.71
N THR A 15 -1.43 -14.99 21.87
CA THR A 15 -1.94 -14.03 20.89
C THR A 15 -2.47 -12.77 21.56
N GLN A 16 -3.15 -12.88 22.71
CA GLN A 16 -3.66 -11.73 23.46
C GLN A 16 -2.52 -10.88 24.03
N ALA A 17 -1.50 -11.47 24.65
CA ALA A 17 -0.35 -10.74 25.18
C ALA A 17 0.47 -10.06 24.07
N ALA A 18 0.73 -10.76 22.96
CA ALA A 18 1.39 -10.21 21.78
C ALA A 18 0.61 -9.00 21.21
N ARG A 19 -0.71 -9.13 21.07
CA ARG A 19 -1.59 -8.05 20.59
C ARG A 19 -1.60 -6.83 21.51
N LEU A 20 -1.59 -7.02 22.83
CA LEU A 20 -1.58 -5.92 23.80
C LEU A 20 -0.29 -5.10 23.70
N VAL A 21 0.87 -5.77 23.59
CA VAL A 21 2.17 -5.07 23.44
C VAL A 21 2.26 -4.34 22.10
N LEU A 22 1.79 -4.93 21.01
CA LEU A 22 1.73 -4.21 19.72
C LEU A 22 0.83 -2.98 19.79
N ILE A 23 -0.35 -3.05 20.42
CA ILE A 23 -1.25 -1.90 20.56
C ILE A 23 -0.64 -0.80 21.43
N ALA A 24 0.13 -1.17 22.46
CA ALA A 24 0.80 -0.21 23.34
C ALA A 24 1.99 0.52 22.69
N VAL A 25 2.64 -0.11 21.69
CA VAL A 25 3.78 0.47 20.94
C VAL A 25 3.34 1.13 19.64
N ALA A 26 2.14 0.79 19.13
CA ALA A 26 1.62 1.37 17.90
C ALA A 26 1.33 2.87 18.04
N GLN A 27 1.84 3.65 17.08
CA GLN A 27 1.63 5.09 17.01
C GLN A 27 0.48 5.40 16.05
N ASP A 28 -0.36 6.37 16.42
CA ASP A 28 -1.45 6.89 15.60
C ASP A 28 -1.19 8.37 15.29
N ASN A 29 -0.59 8.62 14.11
CA ASN A 29 -0.31 9.96 13.60
C ASN A 29 -1.36 10.44 12.58
N SER A 30 -2.56 9.83 12.55
CA SER A 30 -3.63 10.15 11.58
C SER A 30 -4.07 11.61 11.55
N LYS A 31 -3.81 12.37 12.62
CA LYS A 31 -4.16 13.79 12.76
C LYS A 31 -3.04 14.73 12.32
N ASP A 32 -1.80 14.27 12.32
CA ASP A 32 -0.61 15.08 12.05
C ASP A 32 -0.02 14.72 10.68
N ALA A 33 -0.57 15.35 9.63
CA ALA A 33 -0.21 15.06 8.24
C ALA A 33 1.27 15.31 7.90
N GLU A 34 1.97 16.17 8.66
CA GLU A 34 3.42 16.42 8.50
C GLU A 34 4.23 15.24 9.04
N LYS A 35 3.97 14.80 10.28
CA LYS A 35 4.66 13.63 10.88
C LYS A 35 4.44 12.35 10.07
N PHE A 36 3.23 12.13 9.57
CA PHE A 36 2.93 10.98 8.72
C PHE A 36 3.78 10.94 7.43
N MET A 37 4.14 12.12 6.89
CA MET A 37 5.03 12.22 5.73
C MET A 37 6.51 12.08 6.13
N GLU A 38 6.94 12.66 7.26
CA GLU A 38 8.30 12.49 7.79
C GLU A 38 8.61 11.02 8.11
N GLU A 39 7.69 10.31 8.76
CA GLU A 39 7.81 8.87 9.05
C GLU A 39 7.88 8.02 7.77
N PHE A 40 7.17 8.43 6.71
CA PHE A 40 7.19 7.73 5.42
C PHE A 40 8.52 7.93 4.66
N ASP A 41 9.15 9.10 4.80
CA ASP A 41 10.47 9.36 4.23
C ASP A 41 11.60 8.75 5.08
N GLU A 42 11.50 8.75 6.42
CA GLU A 42 12.45 8.07 7.31
C GLU A 42 12.43 6.54 7.11
N ALA A 43 11.24 5.94 6.95
CA ALA A 43 11.07 4.51 6.67
C ALA A 43 11.72 4.06 5.34
N ARG A 44 12.09 4.98 4.44
CA ARG A 44 12.78 4.68 3.18
C ARG A 44 14.30 4.61 3.31
N GLY A 45 14.88 4.95 4.46
CA GLY A 45 16.33 4.89 4.69
C GLY A 45 17.17 5.85 3.83
N PHE A 46 16.52 6.79 3.12
CA PHE A 46 17.20 7.89 2.44
C PHE A 46 17.47 9.00 3.45
N GLY A 47 18.72 9.12 3.89
CA GLY A 47 19.18 10.33 4.58
C GLY A 47 19.01 11.59 3.71
N PRO A 48 19.25 12.81 4.25
CA PRO A 48 18.98 14.10 3.60
C PRO A 48 19.85 14.45 2.38
N SER A 49 20.40 13.44 1.70
CA SER A 49 21.01 13.50 0.38
C SER A 49 19.95 13.86 -0.67
N LYS A 50 20.08 15.04 -1.28
CA LYS A 50 19.15 15.59 -2.29
C LYS A 50 19.14 14.78 -3.60
N MET A 51 18.60 13.58 -3.59
CA MET A 51 18.21 12.85 -4.82
C MET A 51 16.72 13.06 -5.08
N HIS A 52 16.42 13.84 -6.12
CA HIS A 52 15.11 14.00 -6.76
C HIS A 52 13.88 13.69 -5.88
N GLN A 53 13.39 14.71 -5.17
CA GLN A 53 12.08 14.65 -4.50
C GLN A 53 11.04 14.00 -5.41
N SER A 54 10.47 12.87 -4.97
CA SER A 54 9.27 12.31 -5.60
C SER A 54 8.12 13.26 -5.32
N LYS A 55 7.90 14.22 -6.22
CA LYS A 55 6.77 15.16 -6.16
C LYS A 55 5.49 14.37 -5.92
N ARG A 56 4.70 14.82 -4.95
CA ARG A 56 3.41 14.26 -4.52
C ARG A 56 2.64 13.67 -5.71
N ILE A 57 2.50 12.35 -5.75
CA ILE A 57 1.78 11.64 -6.82
C ILE A 57 0.27 11.80 -6.57
N GLU A 58 -0.24 13.01 -6.82
CA GLU A 58 -1.67 13.23 -6.92
C GLU A 58 -2.16 12.59 -8.23
N ASN A 59 -3.14 11.68 -8.11
CA ASN A 59 -3.82 10.97 -9.21
C ASN A 59 -3.01 9.80 -9.83
N ALA A 60 -2.89 8.67 -9.11
CA ALA A 60 -2.27 7.40 -9.54
C ALA A 60 -3.24 6.43 -10.29
N LYS A 61 -3.51 5.19 -9.81
CA LYS A 61 -4.28 4.09 -10.50
C LYS A 61 -3.61 3.66 -11.81
N ILE A 62 -3.80 2.45 -12.32
CA ILE A 62 -2.81 1.77 -13.20
C ILE A 62 -3.40 1.28 -14.54
N LEU A 63 -2.61 1.36 -15.62
CA LEU A 63 -2.83 0.66 -16.90
C LEU A 63 -1.48 0.09 -17.36
N ILE A 64 -1.35 -1.24 -17.28
CA ILE A 64 -0.15 -1.97 -17.65
C ILE A 64 -0.13 -2.06 -19.19
N ALA A 65 0.90 -1.54 -19.84
CA ALA A 65 1.05 -1.63 -21.29
C ALA A 65 2.50 -1.99 -21.63
N ASN A 66 2.70 -3.22 -22.12
CA ASN A 66 4.00 -3.70 -22.61
C ASN A 66 4.33 -3.08 -23.96
N THR A 67 4.62 -1.77 -23.96
CA THR A 67 5.06 -0.99 -25.12
C THR A 67 6.57 -0.78 -25.09
N PRO A 68 7.28 -0.88 -26.23
CA PRO A 68 8.71 -0.60 -26.30
C PRO A 68 9.06 0.84 -25.87
N MET A 69 10.33 1.06 -25.54
CA MET A 69 10.80 2.25 -24.81
C MET A 69 10.97 3.51 -25.69
N ASP A 70 9.97 3.86 -26.48
CA ASP A 70 10.03 5.01 -27.39
C ASP A 70 9.65 6.34 -26.76
N THR A 71 9.94 7.43 -27.47
CA THR A 71 9.55 8.79 -27.12
C THR A 71 8.03 8.94 -27.06
N VAL A 72 7.49 9.38 -25.92
CA VAL A 72 6.07 9.73 -25.80
C VAL A 72 5.80 10.98 -26.64
N LYS A 73 4.96 10.84 -27.67
CA LYS A 73 4.57 11.95 -28.56
C LYS A 73 3.14 12.36 -28.24
N PHE A 74 2.99 13.53 -27.62
CA PHE A 74 1.69 14.18 -27.44
C PHE A 74 1.23 14.70 -28.81
N LYS A 75 0.18 14.09 -29.36
CA LYS A 75 -0.57 14.60 -30.51
C LYS A 75 -1.80 15.38 -30.02
N ASP A 76 -2.52 15.92 -30.98
CA ASP A 76 -3.34 17.12 -30.83
C ASP A 76 -4.45 17.07 -29.76
N LYS A 77 -4.89 18.26 -29.33
CA LYS A 77 -6.10 18.41 -28.50
C LYS A 77 -7.33 18.11 -29.35
N ILE A 78 -8.00 17.00 -29.05
CA ILE A 78 -9.29 16.67 -29.66
C ILE A 78 -10.37 17.56 -29.02
N LYS A 79 -10.92 18.51 -29.79
CA LYS A 79 -11.98 19.45 -29.37
C LYS A 79 -13.39 18.96 -29.75
N ASP A 80 -13.65 17.67 -29.62
CA ASP A 80 -14.94 17.11 -30.01
C ASP A 80 -16.01 17.37 -28.95
N LYS A 81 -16.86 18.35 -29.25
CA LYS A 81 -18.01 18.75 -28.45
C LYS A 81 -19.17 17.78 -28.67
N VAL A 82 -19.00 16.53 -28.27
CA VAL A 82 -19.99 15.44 -28.44
C VAL A 82 -21.29 15.82 -27.75
N THR A 83 -22.25 16.28 -28.55
CA THR A 83 -23.59 16.67 -28.11
C THR A 83 -24.55 15.57 -28.55
N THR A 84 -25.01 14.74 -27.61
CA THR A 84 -25.91 13.62 -27.90
C THR A 84 -27.28 13.76 -27.21
N ARG A 85 -28.25 13.12 -27.85
CA ARG A 85 -29.71 13.29 -27.76
C ARG A 85 -30.35 13.30 -26.36
N THR A 86 -31.55 13.87 -26.35
CA THR A 86 -32.43 14.24 -25.21
C THR A 86 -32.99 13.06 -24.40
N ASN A 87 -32.16 12.32 -23.67
CA ASN A 87 -32.58 11.45 -22.56
C ASN A 87 -31.87 11.86 -21.25
N PRO A 88 -32.54 11.83 -20.08
CA PRO A 88 -31.96 12.26 -18.80
C PRO A 88 -31.03 11.18 -18.20
N VAL A 89 -29.91 10.92 -18.87
CA VAL A 89 -28.87 9.96 -18.43
C VAL A 89 -27.70 10.73 -17.79
N ARG A 90 -27.13 10.19 -16.69
CA ARG A 90 -25.94 10.77 -16.05
C ARG A 90 -24.70 10.57 -16.94
N LEU A 91 -24.35 11.60 -17.71
CA LEU A 91 -23.10 11.65 -18.48
C LEU A 91 -21.91 12.13 -17.61
N GLY A 92 -20.73 11.57 -17.85
CA GLY A 92 -19.48 11.99 -17.22
C GLY A 92 -18.97 13.34 -17.75
N ARG A 93 -18.15 14.03 -16.94
CA ARG A 93 -17.50 15.30 -17.33
C ARG A 93 -15.98 15.15 -17.40
N CYS A 94 -15.38 15.69 -18.44
CA CYS A 94 -13.94 15.73 -18.70
C CYS A 94 -13.55 17.16 -19.09
N ASN A 95 -12.35 17.62 -18.72
CA ASN A 95 -11.90 18.97 -19.04
C ASN A 95 -11.18 19.00 -20.39
N GLN A 96 -10.28 18.04 -20.64
CA GLN A 96 -9.49 17.94 -21.87
C GLN A 96 -9.28 16.48 -22.27
N ILE A 97 -9.23 16.22 -23.57
CA ILE A 97 -8.92 14.91 -24.14
C ILE A 97 -7.72 15.09 -25.07
N TRP A 98 -6.72 14.25 -24.86
CA TRP A 98 -5.45 14.27 -25.58
C TRP A 98 -5.22 12.92 -26.27
N GLN A 99 -4.74 12.93 -27.50
CA GLN A 99 -4.22 11.72 -28.13
C GLN A 99 -2.71 11.63 -27.90
N VAL A 100 -2.25 10.57 -27.23
CA VAL A 100 -0.85 10.40 -26.85
C VAL A 100 -0.34 9.10 -27.46
N MET A 101 0.75 9.15 -28.22
CA MET A 101 1.40 7.94 -28.71
C MET A 101 2.43 7.47 -27.69
N ILE A 102 2.37 6.18 -27.32
CA ILE A 102 3.31 5.52 -26.41
C ILE A 102 3.78 4.24 -27.11
N GLY A 103 5.05 4.19 -27.52
CA GLY A 103 5.49 3.16 -28.47
C GLY A 103 4.80 3.35 -29.82
N GLU A 104 4.28 2.25 -30.35
CA GLU A 104 3.52 2.19 -31.60
C GLU A 104 2.03 2.51 -31.40
N ASP A 105 1.51 2.38 -30.16
CA ASP A 105 0.10 2.54 -29.83
C ASP A 105 -0.32 4.00 -29.63
N THR A 106 -1.52 4.38 -30.10
CA THR A 106 -2.13 5.67 -29.79
C THR A 106 -3.21 5.53 -28.73
N LEU A 107 -3.01 6.16 -27.57
CA LEU A 107 -3.91 6.12 -26.43
C LEU A 107 -4.61 7.47 -26.22
N LEU A 108 -5.82 7.44 -25.66
CA LEU A 108 -6.55 8.65 -25.26
C LEU A 108 -6.33 8.95 -23.77
N ARG A 109 -5.68 10.06 -23.47
CA ARG A 109 -5.52 10.59 -22.11
C ARG A 109 -6.66 11.55 -21.82
N PHE A 110 -7.55 11.14 -20.92
CA PHE A 110 -8.62 11.97 -20.37
C PHE A 110 -8.11 12.75 -19.16
N GLU A 111 -8.28 14.06 -19.17
CA GLU A 111 -7.96 14.96 -18.06
C GLU A 111 -9.27 15.45 -17.44
N SER A 112 -9.64 14.89 -16.29
CA SER A 112 -10.83 15.29 -15.53
C SER A 112 -10.42 15.78 -14.14
N SER A 113 -11.13 16.80 -13.63
CA SER A 113 -10.95 17.31 -12.26
C SER A 113 -11.49 16.35 -11.18
N LEU A 114 -12.13 15.26 -11.56
CA LEU A 114 -12.65 14.24 -10.65
C LEU A 114 -11.53 13.31 -10.15
N ARG A 115 -10.89 13.71 -9.04
CA ARG A 115 -9.78 13.05 -8.30
C ARG A 115 -9.98 11.58 -7.86
N ARG A 116 -11.04 10.89 -8.30
CA ARG A 116 -11.38 9.53 -7.87
C ARG A 116 -10.78 8.42 -8.74
N ILE A 117 -10.25 8.76 -9.92
CA ILE A 117 -9.77 7.81 -10.93
C ILE A 117 -8.75 8.46 -11.88
N CYS A 118 -7.76 7.68 -12.36
CA CYS A 118 -6.58 8.18 -13.05
C CYS A 118 -5.76 7.02 -13.70
N THR A 119 -4.55 7.26 -14.26
CA THR A 119 -3.74 6.23 -14.95
C THR A 119 -2.21 6.41 -14.80
N VAL A 120 -1.53 5.32 -14.47
CA VAL A 120 -0.07 5.09 -14.41
C VAL A 120 0.28 4.05 -15.48
N VAL A 121 1.23 4.39 -16.34
CA VAL A 121 1.73 3.51 -17.39
C VAL A 121 3.06 2.93 -16.94
N ILE A 122 3.11 1.62 -16.74
CA ILE A 122 4.35 0.87 -16.52
C ILE A 122 5.01 0.63 -17.87
N ARG A 123 6.30 0.93 -18.01
CA ARG A 123 7.10 0.55 -19.17
C ARG A 123 8.34 -0.20 -18.70
N GLY A 124 8.65 -1.30 -19.37
CA GLY A 124 9.81 -2.15 -19.06
C GLY A 124 10.36 -2.78 -20.33
N THR A 125 11.63 -3.20 -20.29
CA THR A 125 12.31 -3.80 -21.44
C THR A 125 11.87 -5.25 -21.72
N THR A 126 11.35 -5.94 -20.70
CA THR A 126 10.86 -7.32 -20.78
C THR A 126 9.55 -7.47 -20.00
N GLN A 127 8.70 -8.41 -20.42
CA GLN A 127 7.43 -8.71 -19.74
C GLN A 127 7.62 -9.08 -18.27
N GLN A 128 8.70 -9.81 -17.94
CA GLN A 128 9.03 -10.14 -16.55
C GLN A 128 9.20 -8.91 -15.65
N ILE A 129 9.78 -7.82 -16.17
CA ILE A 129 9.95 -6.57 -15.41
C ILE A 129 8.61 -5.83 -15.29
N THR A 130 7.76 -5.83 -16.32
CA THR A 130 6.43 -5.19 -16.24
C THR A 130 5.49 -5.94 -15.30
N ASP A 131 5.53 -7.28 -15.31
CA ASP A 131 4.70 -8.13 -14.46
C ASP A 131 5.12 -8.00 -12.98
N GLU A 132 6.43 -7.94 -12.71
CA GLU A 132 6.94 -7.73 -11.36
C GLU A 132 6.68 -6.30 -10.86
N ALA A 133 6.77 -5.30 -11.74
CA ALA A 133 6.39 -3.92 -11.41
C ALA A 133 4.88 -3.77 -11.11
N ASP A 134 4.01 -4.51 -11.81
CA ASP A 134 2.58 -4.54 -11.50
C ASP A 134 2.30 -5.19 -10.15
N ARG A 135 2.90 -6.35 -9.85
CA ARG A 135 2.81 -7.00 -8.53
C ARG A 135 3.29 -6.08 -7.41
N SER A 136 4.46 -5.46 -7.58
CA SER A 136 5.03 -4.52 -6.62
C SER A 136 4.12 -3.31 -6.37
N LEU A 137 3.49 -2.77 -7.43
CA LEU A 137 2.49 -1.71 -7.30
C LEU A 137 1.18 -2.19 -6.65
N HIS A 138 0.74 -3.41 -6.93
CA HIS A 138 -0.44 -4.01 -6.30
C HIS A 138 -0.24 -4.15 -4.79
N ASP A 139 0.90 -4.72 -4.36
CA ASP A 139 1.23 -4.89 -2.95
C ASP A 139 1.35 -3.55 -2.23
N ALA A 140 2.05 -2.58 -2.83
CA ALA A 140 2.15 -1.22 -2.29
C ALA A 140 0.78 -0.53 -2.16
N LEU A 141 -0.11 -0.66 -3.15
CA LEU A 141 -1.46 -0.09 -3.10
C LEU A 141 -2.37 -0.82 -2.10
N CYS A 142 -2.25 -2.14 -1.97
CA CYS A 142 -2.96 -2.92 -0.96
C CYS A 142 -2.53 -2.51 0.46
N MET A 143 -1.24 -2.28 0.70
CA MET A 143 -0.73 -1.74 1.97
C MET A 143 -1.26 -0.33 2.25
N LEU A 144 -1.22 0.59 1.27
CA LEU A 144 -1.77 1.94 1.42
C LEU A 144 -3.30 1.94 1.64
N ALA A 145 -4.03 1.03 0.99
CA ALA A 145 -5.46 0.88 1.20
C ALA A 145 -5.80 0.27 2.58
N ALA A 146 -4.88 -0.50 3.17
CA ALA A 146 -4.98 -0.99 4.53
C ALA A 146 -4.67 0.10 5.56
N THR A 147 -3.62 0.91 5.37
CA THR A 147 -3.26 2.00 6.31
C THR A 147 -4.29 3.13 6.35
N VAL A 148 -5.03 3.36 5.25
CA VAL A 148 -6.20 4.27 5.26
C VAL A 148 -7.36 3.75 6.11
N LYS A 149 -7.47 2.43 6.35
CA LYS A 149 -8.48 1.83 7.23
C LYS A 149 -7.98 1.68 8.68
N GLU A 150 -6.69 1.39 8.84
CA GLU A 150 -6.02 1.17 10.11
C GLU A 150 -4.76 2.06 10.16
N VAL A 151 -4.91 3.23 10.77
CA VAL A 151 -3.89 4.29 10.80
C VAL A 151 -2.75 4.03 11.79
N ARG A 152 -2.88 3.00 12.64
CA ARG A 152 -1.85 2.63 13.62
C ARG A 152 -0.66 1.96 12.94
N ILE A 153 0.51 2.56 13.07
CA ILE A 153 1.78 2.03 12.54
C ILE A 153 2.65 1.45 13.65
N VAL A 154 3.51 0.50 13.29
CA VAL A 154 4.57 -0.05 14.15
C VAL A 154 5.84 -0.16 13.31
N TYR A 155 6.99 0.19 13.88
CA TYR A 155 8.29 0.12 13.20
C TYR A 155 8.58 -1.28 12.63
N GLY A 156 9.29 -1.32 11.50
CA GLY A 156 9.67 -2.56 10.82
C GLY A 156 10.88 -3.26 11.43
N GLY A 157 11.76 -3.80 10.57
CA GLY A 157 13.08 -4.31 10.97
C GLY A 157 13.09 -5.51 11.94
N GLY A 158 11.95 -6.17 12.17
CA GLY A 158 11.83 -7.26 13.15
C GLY A 158 11.54 -6.82 14.59
N CYS A 159 11.56 -5.51 14.89
CA CYS A 159 11.18 -4.94 16.19
C CYS A 159 9.86 -5.52 16.76
N PRO A 160 8.72 -5.51 16.03
CA PRO A 160 7.46 -6.07 16.51
C PRO A 160 7.52 -7.58 16.80
N LYS A 161 8.33 -8.35 16.06
CA LYS A 161 8.52 -9.78 16.33
C LYS A 161 9.24 -9.98 17.66
N THR A 162 10.32 -9.25 17.90
CA THR A 162 11.06 -9.29 19.17
C THR A 162 10.19 -8.84 20.35
N LEU A 163 9.43 -7.76 20.21
CA LEU A 163 8.50 -7.27 21.24
C LEU A 163 7.42 -8.31 21.59
N MET A 164 6.78 -8.92 20.59
CA MET A 164 5.81 -10.00 20.79
C MET A 164 6.45 -11.23 21.45
N ALA A 165 7.63 -11.67 21.00
CA ALA A 165 8.34 -12.80 21.58
C ALA A 165 8.68 -12.54 23.06
N CYS A 166 9.22 -11.36 23.40
CA CYS A 166 9.49 -10.97 24.77
C CYS A 166 8.22 -10.96 25.64
N ALA A 167 7.07 -10.54 25.11
CA ALA A 167 5.79 -10.56 25.81
C ALA A 167 5.31 -12.00 26.09
N VAL A 168 5.37 -12.88 25.08
CA VAL A 168 4.98 -14.29 25.20
C VAL A 168 5.92 -15.05 26.14
N PHE A 169 7.23 -14.78 26.12
CA PHE A 169 8.18 -15.39 27.06
C PHE A 169 7.96 -14.96 28.51
N LYS A 170 7.64 -13.68 28.77
CA LYS A 170 7.28 -13.21 30.11
C LYS A 170 6.02 -13.91 30.62
N LEU A 171 4.96 -13.96 29.81
CA LEU A 171 3.73 -14.68 30.13
C LEU A 171 3.96 -16.18 30.37
N ALA A 172 4.86 -16.81 29.60
CA ALA A 172 5.23 -18.21 29.79
C ALA A 172 5.97 -18.46 31.11
N ALA A 173 6.82 -17.53 31.54
CA ALA A 173 7.54 -17.61 32.81
C ALA A 173 6.64 -17.36 34.04
N GLU A 174 5.66 -16.46 33.92
CA GLU A 174 4.65 -16.19 34.96
C GLU A 174 3.62 -17.33 35.09
N THR A 175 3.26 -17.97 33.97
CA THR A 175 2.29 -19.07 33.95
C THR A 175 2.92 -20.37 34.45
N THR A 176 2.26 -21.09 35.35
CA THR A 176 2.76 -22.37 35.88
C THR A 176 2.23 -23.60 35.13
N GLY A 177 2.97 -24.70 35.22
CA GLY A 177 2.56 -26.02 34.75
C GLY A 177 2.44 -26.17 33.22
N LYS A 178 1.60 -27.11 32.77
CA LYS A 178 1.49 -27.49 31.34
C LYS A 178 0.99 -26.36 30.42
N LYS A 179 0.38 -25.30 30.96
CA LYS A 179 -0.01 -24.10 30.20
C LYS A 179 1.22 -23.27 29.78
N SER A 180 2.25 -23.18 30.63
CA SER A 180 3.52 -22.51 30.30
C SER A 180 4.13 -23.07 29.00
N MET A 181 4.24 -24.40 28.91
CA MET A 181 4.74 -25.08 27.71
C MET A 181 3.88 -24.79 26.47
N ALA A 182 2.55 -24.71 26.61
CA ALA A 182 1.67 -24.35 25.49
C ALA A 182 1.88 -22.90 25.00
N ILE A 183 2.12 -21.97 25.93
CA ILE A 183 2.38 -20.56 25.62
C ILE A 183 3.76 -20.40 24.94
N GLY A 184 4.81 -21.02 25.49
CA GLY A 184 6.19 -20.93 25.01
C GLY A 184 6.50 -21.67 23.69
N ILE A 185 5.55 -22.47 23.17
CA ILE A 185 5.62 -23.03 21.80
C ILE A 185 5.35 -21.94 20.75
N VAL A 186 4.60 -20.88 21.09
CA VAL A 186 4.30 -19.78 20.18
C VAL A 186 5.53 -18.89 20.04
N ARG A 187 6.10 -18.83 18.84
CA ARG A 187 7.26 -18.01 18.44
C ARG A 187 6.92 -17.13 17.25
#